data_AF-A0A0M3I4M5-F1
#
_entry.id   AF-A0A0M3I4M5-F1
#
_cell.length_a   1.000
_cell.length_b   1.000
_cell.length_c   1.000
_cell.angle_alpha   90.00
_cell.angle_beta   90.00
_cell.angle_gamma   90.00
#
_symmetry.space_group_name_H-M   'P 1'
#
loop_
_entity.id
_entity.type
_entity.pdbx_description
1 polymer ?
#
loop_
_entity_poly.entity_id
_entity_poly.type
_entity_poly.pdbx_seq_one_letter_code
_entity_poly.pdbx_strand_id
1 'polypeptide(L)'
;MNGCVHGNEINGRCLCEQNFVGHHCEKKMHCANFERFSNGECIGCEIGWYGDYCELIECVHGSAITNSQSCECIPPYSGERCNSLKTTDIFSYYNHKVLVLGPLGALSLIPLLAILYGCKYKAQRRQVRRIEEMLVDQNVNANRDRLIKLLGAERSHMMSHIVH
;
A
#
# COMPACT_ATOMS: atom_id res chain seq x y z
N MET A 1 13.33 -28.92 24.94
CA MET A 1 12.35 -30.02 24.99
C MET A 1 10.99 -29.36 25.06
N ASN A 2 10.22 -29.40 23.98
CA ASN A 2 8.85 -28.89 24.01
C ASN A 2 7.96 -30.01 24.57
N GLY A 3 7.50 -29.82 25.81
CA GLY A 3 6.52 -30.71 26.44
C GLY A 3 5.14 -30.56 25.80
N CYS A 4 4.17 -31.30 26.32
CA CYS A 4 2.76 -31.14 25.93
C CYS A 4 2.25 -29.77 26.39
N VAL A 5 1.66 -28.99 25.48
CA VAL A 5 1.16 -27.63 25.75
C VAL A 5 -0.20 -27.68 26.44
N HIS A 6 -1.15 -28.42 25.85
CA HIS A 6 -2.51 -28.62 26.38
C HIS A 6 -2.81 -30.11 26.53
N GLY A 7 -2.10 -30.77 27.43
CA GLY A 7 -2.19 -32.21 27.58
C GLY A 7 -1.19 -32.76 28.59
N ASN A 8 -1.28 -34.07 28.80
CA ASN A 8 -0.38 -34.79 29.69
C ASN A 8 0.50 -35.74 28.88
N GLU A 9 1.77 -35.85 29.27
CA GLU A 9 2.68 -36.80 28.66
C GLU A 9 2.46 -38.20 29.25
N ILE A 10 2.16 -39.18 28.40
CA ILE A 10 1.97 -40.58 28.79
C ILE A 10 2.81 -41.43 27.84
N ASN A 11 3.80 -42.15 28.39
CA ASN A 11 4.71 -43.02 27.64
C ASN A 11 5.42 -42.31 26.45
N GLY A 12 5.86 -41.07 26.65
CA GLY A 12 6.60 -40.31 25.62
C GLY A 12 5.73 -39.76 24.49
N ARG A 13 4.40 -39.78 24.62
CA ARG A 13 3.45 -39.11 23.71
C ARG A 13 2.53 -38.20 24.49
N CYS A 14 2.07 -37.13 23.84
CA CYS A 14 1.10 -36.23 24.42
C CYS A 14 -0.33 -36.76 24.25
N LEU A 15 -1.04 -36.91 25.37
CA LEU A 15 -2.48 -37.08 25.39
C LEU A 15 -3.12 -35.70 25.53
N CYS A 16 -3.75 -35.23 24.46
CA CYS A 16 -4.31 -33.88 24.41
C CYS A 16 -5.61 -33.75 25.20
N GLU A 17 -5.80 -32.56 25.78
CA GLU A 17 -7.06 -32.14 26.37
C GLU A 17 -8.15 -32.02 25.29
N GLN A 18 -9.41 -31.95 25.74
CA GLN A 18 -10.55 -31.83 24.83
C GLN A 18 -10.44 -30.54 24.00
N ASN A 19 -10.63 -30.68 22.68
CA ASN A 19 -10.48 -29.62 21.67
C ASN A 19 -9.04 -29.18 21.36
N PHE A 20 -8.02 -29.98 21.70
CA PHE A 20 -6.65 -29.76 21.27
C PHE A 20 -6.09 -30.97 20.52
N VAL A 21 -5.24 -30.70 19.53
CA VAL A 21 -4.59 -31.67 18.65
C VAL A 21 -3.16 -31.21 18.31
N GLY A 22 -2.42 -32.08 17.62
CA GLY A 22 -1.01 -31.86 17.28
C GLY A 22 -0.09 -32.74 18.10
N HIS A 23 1.18 -32.81 17.70
CA HIS A 23 2.17 -33.68 18.34
C HIS A 23 2.43 -33.28 19.80
N HIS A 24 2.31 -31.98 20.09
CA HIS A 24 2.47 -31.39 21.42
C HIS A 24 1.17 -30.77 21.94
N CYS A 25 0.01 -31.10 21.37
CA CYS A 25 -1.27 -30.50 21.71
C CYS A 25 -1.26 -28.96 21.58
N GLU A 26 -0.54 -28.46 20.60
CA GLU A 26 -0.31 -27.03 20.36
C GLU A 26 -1.40 -26.37 19.52
N LYS A 27 -2.25 -27.15 18.85
CA LYS A 27 -3.30 -26.66 17.97
C LYS A 27 -4.67 -26.82 18.62
N LYS A 28 -5.45 -25.75 18.64
CA LYS A 28 -6.84 -25.78 19.07
C LYS A 28 -7.75 -26.21 17.92
N MET A 29 -8.73 -27.04 18.21
CA MET A 29 -9.76 -27.44 17.25
C MET A 29 -10.80 -26.33 17.09
N HIS A 30 -11.14 -25.99 15.84
CA HIS A 30 -12.17 -25.00 15.50
C HIS A 30 -13.39 -25.66 14.83
N CYS A 31 -14.00 -26.63 15.50
CA CYS A 31 -15.21 -27.27 15.01
C CYS A 31 -16.42 -26.34 15.15
N ALA A 32 -17.33 -26.36 14.18
CA ALA A 32 -18.54 -25.51 14.17
C ALA A 32 -19.53 -25.83 15.30
N ASN A 33 -19.51 -27.05 15.84
CA ASN A 33 -20.38 -27.52 16.91
C ASN A 33 -19.59 -28.39 17.91
N PHE A 34 -20.26 -28.97 18.90
CA PHE A 34 -19.65 -29.90 19.87
C PHE A 34 -19.68 -31.37 19.41
N GLU A 35 -20.33 -31.67 18.28
CA GLU A 35 -20.45 -33.03 17.76
C GLU A 35 -19.17 -33.47 17.06
N ARG A 36 -18.80 -34.73 17.23
CA ARG A 36 -17.56 -35.31 16.70
C ARG A 36 -17.84 -36.67 16.08
N PHE A 37 -17.04 -37.05 15.11
CA PHE A 37 -16.97 -38.43 14.66
C PHE A 37 -16.38 -39.34 15.76
N SER A 38 -16.54 -40.65 15.63
CA SER A 38 -16.07 -41.63 16.64
C SER A 38 -14.55 -41.63 16.84
N ASN A 39 -13.79 -41.15 15.87
CA ASN A 39 -12.34 -40.93 15.91
C ASN A 39 -11.93 -39.57 16.52
N GLY A 40 -12.91 -38.74 16.92
CA GLY A 40 -12.69 -37.42 17.48
C GLY A 40 -12.58 -36.27 16.47
N GLU A 41 -12.70 -36.55 15.17
CA GLU A 41 -12.69 -35.53 14.11
C GLU A 41 -13.92 -34.62 14.18
N CYS A 42 -13.78 -33.39 13.67
CA CYS A 42 -14.90 -32.45 13.61
C CYS A 42 -15.88 -32.87 12.51
N ILE A 43 -17.19 -32.80 12.78
CA ILE A 43 -18.21 -33.00 11.73
C ILE A 43 -18.21 -31.84 10.71
N GLY A 44 -17.87 -30.64 11.17
CA GLY A 44 -17.68 -29.47 10.33
C GLY A 44 -16.86 -28.39 11.04
N CYS A 45 -16.27 -27.50 10.25
CA CYS A 45 -15.38 -26.43 10.73
C CYS A 45 -16.08 -25.08 10.83
N GLU A 46 -15.62 -24.26 11.77
CA GLU A 46 -15.92 -22.82 11.79
C GLU A 46 -15.44 -22.16 10.50
N ILE A 47 -16.04 -21.01 10.15
CA ILE A 47 -15.75 -20.34 8.88
C ILE A 47 -14.26 -20.00 8.77
N GLY A 48 -13.66 -20.55 7.71
CA GLY A 48 -12.26 -20.45 7.33
C GLY A 48 -11.32 -21.43 8.07
N TRP A 49 -11.81 -22.27 8.98
CA TRP A 49 -10.99 -23.38 9.47
C TRP A 49 -11.18 -24.61 8.61
N TYR A 50 -10.14 -25.43 8.49
CA TYR A 50 -10.18 -26.67 7.71
C TYR A 50 -9.21 -27.71 8.28
N GLY A 51 -9.24 -28.92 7.72
CA GLY A 51 -8.56 -30.11 8.25
C GLY A 51 -9.52 -31.03 8.99
N ASP A 52 -9.06 -32.25 9.29
CA ASP A 52 -9.90 -33.29 9.90
C ASP A 52 -10.36 -32.90 11.32
N TYR A 53 -9.55 -32.09 12.01
CA TYR A 53 -9.83 -31.55 13.34
C TYR A 53 -10.05 -30.03 13.33
N CYS A 54 -10.25 -29.43 12.14
CA CYS A 54 -10.38 -27.99 11.93
C CYS A 54 -9.24 -27.19 12.57
N GLU A 55 -8.03 -27.72 12.50
CA GLU A 55 -6.84 -27.19 13.14
C GLU A 55 -6.02 -26.26 12.23
N LEU A 56 -6.36 -26.20 10.94
CA LEU A 56 -5.67 -25.41 9.94
C LEU A 56 -6.46 -24.13 9.61
N ILE A 57 -5.75 -23.01 9.58
CA ILE A 57 -6.32 -21.70 9.25
C ILE A 57 -6.22 -21.45 7.73
N GLU A 58 -7.33 -21.11 7.10
CA GLU A 58 -7.38 -20.58 5.73
C GLU A 58 -6.91 -19.12 5.67
N CYS A 59 -5.89 -18.85 4.86
CA CYS A 59 -5.35 -17.51 4.63
C CYS A 59 -5.75 -17.03 3.23
N VAL A 60 -6.42 -15.88 3.13
CA VAL A 60 -6.94 -15.38 1.84
C VAL A 60 -5.80 -14.86 0.95
N HIS A 61 -4.90 -14.06 1.52
CA HIS A 61 -3.76 -13.45 0.82
C HIS A 61 -2.45 -13.71 1.57
N GLY A 62 -2.04 -14.98 1.65
CA GLY A 62 -0.86 -15.38 2.39
C GLY A 62 -0.73 -16.89 2.51
N SER A 63 0.10 -17.32 3.46
CA SER A 63 0.31 -18.72 3.78
C SER A 63 0.12 -18.99 5.26
N ALA A 64 -0.39 -20.18 5.60
CA ALA A 64 -0.46 -20.63 6.98
C ALA A 64 0.94 -20.96 7.50
N ILE A 65 1.24 -20.55 8.73
CA ILE A 65 2.52 -20.84 9.39
C ILE A 65 2.44 -22.26 9.98
N THR A 66 3.41 -23.12 9.71
CA THR A 66 3.33 -24.57 9.99
C THR A 66 3.15 -24.93 11.47
N ASN A 67 3.67 -24.11 12.39
CA ASN A 67 3.69 -24.36 13.83
C ASN A 67 2.77 -23.42 14.63
N SER A 68 1.96 -22.62 13.94
CA SER A 68 1.00 -21.73 14.58
C SER A 68 -0.31 -21.74 13.82
N GLN A 69 -1.40 -21.40 14.49
CA GLN A 69 -2.70 -21.26 13.85
C GLN A 69 -2.90 -19.82 13.39
N SER A 70 -1.94 -19.33 12.60
CA SER A 70 -1.91 -17.94 12.13
C SER A 70 -1.38 -17.83 10.70
N CYS A 71 -1.74 -16.74 10.03
CA CYS A 71 -1.34 -16.47 8.67
C CYS A 71 -0.14 -15.53 8.58
N GLU A 72 0.77 -15.82 7.65
CA GLU A 72 1.76 -14.87 7.16
C GLU A 72 1.20 -14.17 5.92
N CYS A 73 0.86 -12.88 6.06
CA CYS A 73 0.20 -12.12 5.01
C CYS A 73 1.18 -11.53 4.01
N ILE A 74 0.79 -11.53 2.73
CA ILE A 74 1.51 -10.82 1.68
C ILE A 74 1.12 -9.33 1.72
N PRO A 75 2.08 -8.39 1.84
CA PRO A 75 1.75 -6.97 1.83
C PRO A 75 1.06 -6.54 0.52
N PRO A 76 0.11 -5.59 0.55
CA PRO A 76 -0.32 -4.78 1.70
C PRO A 76 -1.47 -5.39 2.52
N TYR A 77 -1.80 -6.68 2.33
CA TYR A 77 -2.89 -7.33 3.06
C TYR A 77 -2.52 -7.58 4.52
N SER A 78 -3.53 -7.49 5.39
CA SER A 78 -3.40 -7.63 6.84
C SER A 78 -4.62 -8.32 7.46
N GLY A 79 -4.64 -8.44 8.79
CA GLY A 79 -5.68 -9.13 9.55
C GLY A 79 -5.35 -10.60 9.81
N GLU A 80 -6.10 -11.23 10.71
CA GLU A 80 -5.87 -12.61 11.16
C GLU A 80 -5.79 -13.62 10.01
N ARG A 81 -6.60 -13.40 8.97
CA ARG A 81 -6.73 -14.26 7.79
C ARG A 81 -6.25 -13.60 6.49
N CYS A 82 -5.55 -12.48 6.59
CA CYS A 82 -5.07 -11.70 5.44
C CYS A 82 -6.19 -11.22 4.50
N ASN A 83 -7.39 -10.96 5.03
CA ASN A 83 -8.55 -10.49 4.28
C ASN A 83 -8.77 -8.98 4.39
N SER A 84 -8.02 -8.29 5.25
CA SER A 84 -8.15 -6.85 5.46
C SER A 84 -7.18 -6.11 4.53
N LEU A 85 -7.70 -5.14 3.79
CA LEU A 85 -6.92 -4.22 2.98
C LEU A 85 -7.21 -2.80 3.48
N LYS A 86 -6.37 -2.30 4.39
CA LYS A 86 -6.55 -0.96 4.97
C LYS A 86 -5.77 0.07 4.16
N THR A 87 -6.38 1.23 4.00
CA THR A 87 -5.76 2.40 3.37
C THR A 87 -4.43 2.78 4.04
N THR A 88 -4.30 2.61 5.35
CA THR A 88 -3.04 2.81 6.09
C THR A 88 -1.94 1.84 5.67
N ASP A 89 -2.29 0.57 5.45
CA ASP A 89 -1.35 -0.50 5.11
C ASP A 89 -0.90 -0.35 3.66
N ILE A 90 -1.84 0.03 2.79
CA ILE A 90 -1.57 0.47 1.41
C ILE A 90 -0.58 1.65 1.42
N PHE A 91 -0.90 2.73 2.13
CA PHE A 91 -0.05 3.92 2.14
C PHE A 91 1.31 3.65 2.76
N SER A 92 1.39 2.87 3.82
CA SER A 92 2.66 2.44 4.41
C SER A 92 3.50 1.64 3.40
N TYR A 93 2.90 0.65 2.73
CA TYR A 93 3.57 -0.19 1.73
C TYR A 93 4.05 0.64 0.53
N TYR A 94 3.20 1.49 -0.04
CA TYR A 94 3.56 2.32 -1.18
C TYR A 94 4.53 3.43 -0.79
N ASN A 95 4.39 4.07 0.37
CA ASN A 95 5.37 5.06 0.84
C ASN A 95 6.74 4.41 1.03
N HIS A 96 6.81 3.21 1.61
CA HIS A 96 8.05 2.46 1.72
C HIS A 96 8.61 2.09 0.33
N LYS A 97 7.77 1.62 -0.61
CA LYS A 97 8.17 1.34 -1.99
C LYS A 97 8.62 2.59 -2.75
N VAL A 98 8.00 3.74 -2.53
CA VAL A 98 8.38 5.04 -3.11
C VAL A 98 9.71 5.51 -2.53
N LEU A 99 9.94 5.29 -1.22
CA LEU A 99 11.25 5.46 -0.57
C LEU A 99 12.32 4.59 -1.22
N VAL A 100 11.99 3.33 -1.56
CA VAL A 100 12.89 2.38 -2.24
C VAL A 100 13.09 2.72 -3.73
N LEU A 101 12.08 3.27 -4.41
CA LEU A 101 12.16 3.78 -5.79
C LEU A 101 13.02 5.04 -5.92
N GLY A 102 13.28 5.75 -4.81
CA GLY A 102 14.28 6.81 -4.73
C GLY A 102 14.10 7.92 -5.78
N PRO A 103 15.19 8.59 -6.23
CA PRO A 103 15.11 9.74 -7.13
C PRO A 103 14.54 9.43 -8.53
N LEU A 104 14.28 8.17 -8.89
CA LEU A 104 13.68 7.81 -10.19
C LEU A 104 12.29 8.41 -10.38
N GLY A 105 11.51 8.54 -9.30
CA GLY A 105 10.23 9.25 -9.32
C GLY A 105 10.42 10.74 -9.65
N ALA A 106 11.40 11.40 -9.03
CA ALA A 106 11.75 12.79 -9.33
C ALA A 106 12.32 12.95 -10.75
N LEU A 107 13.13 12.00 -11.22
CA LEU A 107 13.68 11.98 -12.58
C LEU A 107 12.57 11.87 -13.64
N SER A 108 11.46 11.19 -13.36
CA SER A 108 10.30 11.14 -14.27
C SER A 108 9.54 12.48 -14.37
N LEU A 109 9.60 13.30 -13.32
CA LEU A 109 8.96 14.62 -13.28
C LEU A 109 9.81 15.69 -14.00
N ILE A 110 11.13 15.52 -14.07
CA ILE A 110 12.03 16.50 -14.71
C ILE A 110 11.69 16.75 -16.20
N PRO A 111 11.48 15.74 -17.06
CA PRO A 111 11.06 15.95 -18.44
C PRO A 111 9.74 16.71 -18.55
N LEU A 112 8.77 16.40 -17.68
CA LEU A 112 7.47 17.04 -17.68
C LEU A 112 7.57 18.51 -17.28
N LEU A 113 8.37 18.82 -16.26
CA LEU A 113 8.67 20.19 -15.83
C LEU A 113 9.44 20.98 -16.90
N ALA A 114 10.39 20.36 -17.59
CA ALA A 114 11.13 20.98 -18.69
C ALA A 114 10.22 21.31 -19.88
N ILE A 115 9.29 20.40 -20.23
CA ILE A 115 8.27 20.64 -21.27
C ILE A 115 7.35 21.79 -20.85
N LEU A 116 6.83 21.78 -19.61
CA LEU A 116 5.97 22.84 -19.10
C LEU A 116 6.67 24.21 -19.10
N TYR A 117 7.93 24.26 -18.67
CA TYR A 117 8.74 25.48 -18.69
C TYR A 117 8.98 25.97 -20.13
N GLY A 118 9.35 25.06 -21.04
CA GLY A 118 9.53 25.37 -22.46
C GLY A 118 8.26 25.89 -23.13
N CYS A 119 7.10 25.31 -22.81
CA CYS A 119 5.79 25.77 -23.26
C CYS A 119 5.48 27.18 -22.75
N LYS A 120 5.70 27.45 -21.45
CA LYS A 120 5.51 28.79 -20.86
C LYS A 120 6.43 29.83 -21.50
N TYR A 121 7.70 29.51 -21.70
CA TYR A 121 8.69 30.39 -22.32
C TYR A 121 8.30 30.73 -23.78
N LYS A 122 7.93 29.73 -24.58
CA LYS A 122 7.48 29.95 -25.97
C LYS A 122 6.18 30.75 -26.02
N ALA A 123 5.23 30.52 -25.12
CA ALA A 123 3.98 31.28 -25.06
C ALA A 123 4.23 32.77 -24.75
N GLN A 124 5.10 33.08 -23.78
CA GLN A 124 5.49 34.46 -23.46
C GLN A 124 6.18 35.14 -24.64
N ARG A 125 7.08 34.44 -25.33
CA ARG A 125 7.77 34.99 -26.51
C ARG A 125 6.81 35.34 -27.65
N ARG A 126 5.75 34.53 -27.86
CA ARG A 126 4.69 34.83 -28.83
C ARG A 126 3.86 36.05 -28.42
N GLN A 127 3.55 36.19 -27.13
CA GLN A 127 2.81 37.33 -26.61
C GLN A 127 3.58 38.64 -26.78
N VAL A 128 4.87 38.66 -26.44
CA VAL A 128 5.75 39.83 -26.65
C VAL A 128 5.81 40.21 -28.13
N ARG A 129 5.97 39.23 -29.04
CA ARG A 129 6.02 39.51 -30.48
C ARG A 129 4.75 40.16 -31.01
N ARG A 130 3.56 39.73 -30.55
CA ARG A 130 2.29 40.36 -30.91
C ARG A 130 2.20 41.81 -30.40
N ILE A 131 2.65 42.07 -29.19
CA ILE A 131 2.64 43.43 -28.62
C ILE A 131 3.65 44.32 -29.36
N GLU A 132 4.82 43.79 -29.69
CA GLU A 132 5.84 44.48 -30.49
C GLU A 132 5.31 44.83 -31.89
N GLU A 133 4.68 43.89 -32.60
CA GLU A 133 4.03 44.12 -33.90
C GLU A 133 2.94 45.22 -33.81
N MET A 134 2.11 45.21 -32.77
CA MET A 134 1.08 46.25 -32.54
C MET A 134 1.69 47.64 -32.21
N LEU A 135 2.81 47.68 -31.50
CA LEU A 135 3.47 48.95 -31.14
C LEU A 135 4.24 49.56 -32.31
N VAL A 136 4.82 48.72 -33.17
CA VAL A 136 5.48 49.16 -34.41
C VAL A 136 4.45 49.73 -35.41
N ASP A 137 3.27 49.10 -35.52
CA ASP A 137 2.16 49.63 -36.33
C ASP A 137 1.69 51.02 -35.85
N GLN A 138 1.76 51.26 -34.54
CA GLN A 138 1.47 52.57 -33.92
C GLN A 138 2.65 53.56 -33.96
N ASN A 139 3.73 53.25 -34.67
CA ASN A 139 4.94 54.06 -34.81
C ASN A 139 5.69 54.33 -33.48
N VAL A 140 5.51 53.46 -32.48
CA VAL A 140 6.19 53.51 -31.17
C VAL A 140 7.37 52.54 -31.16
N ASN A 141 8.59 53.06 -31.04
CA ASN A 141 9.79 52.23 -30.93
C ASN A 141 9.90 51.58 -29.54
N ALA A 142 9.34 50.38 -29.39
CA ALA A 142 9.28 49.67 -28.12
C ALA A 142 10.54 48.81 -27.89
N ASN A 143 11.24 49.03 -26.77
CA ASN A 143 12.40 48.22 -26.40
C ASN A 143 11.94 46.85 -25.85
N ARG A 144 12.23 45.80 -26.62
CA ARG A 144 11.86 44.40 -26.36
C ARG A 144 12.24 43.90 -24.96
N ASP A 145 13.39 44.30 -24.43
CA ASP A 145 13.88 43.85 -23.12
C ASP A 145 13.08 44.42 -21.95
N ARG A 146 12.56 45.65 -22.10
CA ARG A 146 11.68 46.26 -21.08
C ARG A 146 10.31 45.59 -21.07
N LEU A 147 9.82 45.20 -22.25
CA LEU A 147 8.53 44.53 -22.41
C LEU A 147 8.52 43.15 -21.74
N ILE A 148 9.60 42.39 -21.89
CA ILE A 148 9.79 41.10 -21.21
C ILE A 148 9.82 41.27 -19.69
N LYS A 149 10.49 42.32 -19.17
CA LYS A 149 10.56 42.61 -17.73
C LYS A 149 9.21 43.01 -17.14
N LEU A 150 8.44 43.85 -17.82
CA LEU A 150 7.11 44.28 -17.36
C LEU A 150 6.11 43.11 -17.32
N LEU A 151 6.06 42.30 -18.37
CA LEU A 151 5.20 41.11 -18.43
C LEU A 151 5.64 40.01 -17.45
N GLY A 152 6.92 39.97 -17.08
CA GLY A 152 7.45 39.11 -16.02
C GLY A 152 7.04 39.59 -14.62
N ALA A 153 7.13 40.90 -14.36
CA ALA A 153 6.79 41.52 -13.07
C ALA A 153 5.29 41.43 -12.75
N GLU A 154 4.42 41.63 -13.74
CA GLU A 154 2.95 41.50 -13.61
C GLU A 154 2.54 40.07 -13.23
N ARG A 155 3.27 39.06 -13.73
CA ARG A 155 3.03 37.64 -13.42
C ARG A 155 3.42 37.23 -12.00
N SER A 156 4.47 37.85 -11.43
CA SER A 156 4.86 37.60 -10.03
C SER A 156 3.82 38.14 -9.04
N HIS A 157 3.15 39.24 -9.38
CA HIS A 157 2.11 39.82 -8.52
C HIS A 157 0.79 39.02 -8.52
N MET A 158 0.51 38.27 -9.60
CA MET A 158 -0.68 37.42 -9.71
C MET A 158 -0.51 36.04 -9.03
N MET A 159 0.72 35.57 -8.83
CA MET A 159 0.99 34.30 -8.11
C MET A 159 0.93 34.43 -6.57
N SER A 160 0.93 35.63 -5.99
CA SER A 160 0.77 35.79 -4.54
C SER A 160 -0.68 35.62 -4.05
N HIS A 161 -1.66 35.54 -4.96
CA HIS A 161 -3.08 35.41 -4.63
C HIS A 161 -3.64 33.98 -4.76
N ILE A 162 -2.81 32.98 -5.05
CA ILE A 162 -3.23 31.56 -5.19
C ILE A 162 -2.63 30.67 -4.08
N VAL A 163 -1.89 31.26 -3.14
CA VAL A 163 -1.48 30.58 -1.89
C VAL A 163 -2.15 31.29 -0.73
N HIS A 164 -3.43 31.01 -0.54
CA HIS A 164 -4.14 31.16 0.72
C HIS A 164 -5.21 30.07 0.83
#